data_AF-A0A235EIR7-F1
#
_entry.id   AF-A0A235EIR7-F1
#
_cell.length_a   1.000
_cell.length_b   1.000
_cell.length_c   1.000
_cell.angle_alpha   90.00
_cell.angle_beta   90.00
_cell.angle_gamma   90.00
#
_symmetry.space_group_name_H-M   'P 1'
#
loop_
_entity.id
_entity.type
_entity.pdbx_description
1 polymer ?
#
loop_
_entity_poly.entity_id
_entity_poly.type
_entity_poly.pdbx_seq_one_letter_code
_entity_poly.pdbx_strand_id
1 'polypeptide(L)'
;MSLLQAQLAAAALFFEQELGLQSPLKMPRYQGQIRRIDVHVLQLARGNGSAGDAAIQYRYRKFGEQEGRALTLTIGAHWEPPNLTPAHELFHAYQYGYTFFKNSWFLEGLARSLENAMEGVSGAETALPKNVSEWQLLVRESYGAHLMWSRLMRLCEPACKPVLKPFAKPCGAPLVKATLEALGEVQATVTKVRGLNPADWPEDEQRNVANVPYMAQGLRSAIARACAAPRSEELQEFERLLVQATEAPALEKPR
;
A
#
# COMPACT_ATOMS: atom_id res chain seq x y z
N MET A 1 16.85 22.49 4.05
CA MET A 1 15.90 21.41 3.74
C MET A 1 14.52 21.89 4.16
N SER A 2 13.52 21.86 3.27
CA SER A 2 12.15 22.26 3.64
C SER A 2 11.50 21.23 4.57
N LEU A 3 10.46 21.61 5.30
CA LEU A 3 9.71 20.67 6.17
C LEU A 3 9.12 19.50 5.36
N LEU A 4 8.69 19.75 4.13
CA LEU A 4 8.22 18.72 3.19
C LEU A 4 9.32 17.71 2.86
N GLN A 5 10.51 18.21 2.51
CA GLN A 5 11.67 17.34 2.23
C GLN A 5 12.07 16.53 3.47
N ALA A 6 12.04 17.14 4.65
CA ALA A 6 12.33 16.45 5.91
C ALA A 6 11.34 15.30 6.17
N GLN A 7 10.04 15.54 5.96
CA GLN A 7 9.01 14.53 6.15
C GLN A 7 9.13 13.38 5.13
N LEU A 8 9.36 13.68 3.86
CA LEU A 8 9.58 12.66 2.83
C LEU A 8 10.83 11.82 3.11
N ALA A 9 11.91 12.43 3.58
CA ALA A 9 13.12 11.72 3.98
C ALA A 9 12.86 10.80 5.19
N ALA A 10 12.14 11.29 6.22
CA ALA A 10 11.76 10.48 7.37
C ALA A 10 10.84 9.31 6.98
N ALA A 11 9.86 9.54 6.10
CA ALA A 11 8.98 8.50 5.59
C ALA A 11 9.75 7.46 4.76
N ALA A 12 10.67 7.87 3.90
CA ALA A 12 11.52 6.94 3.16
C ALA A 12 12.36 6.07 4.10
N LEU A 13 12.99 6.66 5.13
CA LEU A 13 13.73 5.90 6.14
C LEU A 13 12.83 4.93 6.89
N PHE A 14 11.62 5.36 7.27
CA PHE A 14 10.63 4.48 7.91
C PHE A 14 10.26 3.29 7.03
N PHE A 15 9.93 3.51 5.77
CA PHE A 15 9.58 2.43 4.84
C PHE A 15 10.77 1.49 4.57
N GLU A 16 11.97 2.02 4.39
CA GLU A 16 13.14 1.21 4.05
C GLU A 16 13.74 0.49 5.27
N GLN A 17 13.78 1.12 6.45
CA GLN A 17 14.48 0.60 7.63
C GLN A 17 13.53 -0.11 8.60
N GLU A 18 12.36 0.47 8.86
CA GLU A 18 11.43 -0.09 9.85
C GLU A 18 10.52 -1.16 9.24
N LEU A 19 10.11 -0.97 7.98
CA LEU A 19 9.31 -1.95 7.23
C LEU A 19 10.16 -2.85 6.32
N GLY A 20 11.43 -2.52 6.09
CA GLY A 20 12.33 -3.32 5.26
C GLY A 20 11.97 -3.32 3.76
N LEU A 21 11.27 -2.29 3.29
CA LEU A 21 10.85 -2.16 1.90
C LEU A 21 12.00 -1.70 1.01
N GLN A 22 11.98 -2.13 -0.25
CA GLN A 22 12.90 -1.67 -1.26
C GLN A 22 12.39 -0.35 -1.87
N SER A 23 13.28 0.62 -1.96
CA SER A 23 13.02 1.92 -2.60
C SER A 23 12.35 1.76 -3.97
N PRO A 24 11.30 2.52 -4.32
CA PRO A 24 10.62 2.43 -5.63
C PRO A 24 11.60 2.56 -6.80
N LEU A 25 12.61 3.43 -6.67
CA LEU A 25 13.61 3.67 -7.71
C LEU A 25 14.51 2.45 -8.00
N LYS A 26 14.53 1.48 -7.08
CA LYS A 26 15.28 0.22 -7.22
C LYS A 26 14.39 -0.95 -7.60
N MET A 27 13.06 -0.78 -7.67
CA MET A 27 12.14 -1.88 -7.97
C MET A 27 12.23 -2.29 -9.44
N PRO A 28 12.09 -3.58 -9.79
CA PRO A 28 12.19 -4.06 -11.18
C PRO A 28 11.29 -3.31 -12.17
N ARG A 29 10.08 -2.90 -11.73
CA ARG A 29 9.14 -2.10 -12.53
C ARG A 29 9.77 -0.80 -13.07
N TYR A 30 10.68 -0.21 -12.32
CA TYR A 30 11.21 1.13 -12.52
C TYR A 30 12.72 1.18 -12.80
N GLN A 31 13.41 0.08 -12.50
CA GLN A 31 14.86 -0.03 -12.61
C GLN A 31 15.35 0.32 -14.02
N GLY A 32 16.32 1.23 -14.10
CA GLY A 32 16.90 1.68 -15.37
C GLY A 32 16.08 2.73 -16.13
N GLN A 33 14.82 2.98 -15.75
CA GLN A 33 13.95 3.94 -16.43
C GLN A 33 13.84 5.29 -15.72
N ILE A 34 13.85 5.26 -14.38
CA ILE A 34 13.73 6.45 -13.53
C ILE A 34 14.90 6.54 -12.56
N ARG A 35 15.26 7.76 -12.15
CA ARG A 35 16.32 8.02 -11.16
C ARG A 35 15.88 8.92 -10.00
N ARG A 36 14.66 9.43 -10.05
CA ARG A 36 14.14 10.38 -9.08
C ARG A 36 12.62 10.29 -8.97
N ILE A 37 12.13 10.85 -7.86
CA ILE A 37 10.72 11.15 -7.65
C ILE A 37 10.60 12.67 -7.67
N ASP A 38 9.84 13.20 -8.62
CA ASP A 38 9.55 14.62 -8.70
C ASP A 38 8.34 14.91 -7.80
N VAL A 39 8.50 15.89 -6.91
CA VAL A 39 7.45 16.31 -5.97
C VAL A 39 6.90 17.67 -6.40
N HIS A 40 5.64 17.71 -6.79
CA HIS A 40 4.95 18.91 -7.23
C HIS A 40 4.07 19.43 -6.10
N VAL A 41 4.19 20.72 -5.78
CA VAL A 41 3.30 21.39 -4.81
C VAL A 41 2.37 22.30 -5.61
N LEU A 42 1.10 21.91 -5.72
CA LEU A 42 0.13 22.51 -6.63
C LEU A 42 -1.20 22.80 -5.92
N GLN A 43 -1.95 23.79 -6.41
CA GLN A 43 -3.35 23.93 -6.02
C GLN A 43 -4.16 22.78 -6.63
N LEU A 44 -4.74 21.93 -5.79
CA LEU A 44 -5.55 20.80 -6.23
C LEU A 44 -7.02 21.14 -6.23
N ALA A 45 -7.74 20.66 -7.25
CA ALA A 45 -9.19 20.82 -7.32
C ALA A 45 -9.92 19.90 -6.32
N ARG A 46 -9.32 18.75 -5.98
CA ARG A 46 -9.82 17.74 -5.03
C ARG A 46 -8.64 17.00 -4.41
N GLY A 47 -8.85 16.49 -3.18
CA GLY A 47 -7.85 15.71 -2.46
C GLY A 47 -6.71 16.55 -1.89
N ASN A 48 -5.84 15.89 -1.11
CA ASN A 48 -4.67 16.52 -0.49
C ASN A 48 -3.36 16.16 -1.20
N GLY A 49 -3.36 15.08 -2.00
CA GLY A 49 -2.21 14.61 -2.74
C GLY A 49 -2.58 13.53 -3.75
N SER A 50 -1.59 13.11 -4.53
CA SER A 50 -1.67 11.94 -5.42
C SER A 50 -0.29 11.44 -5.81
N ALA A 51 -0.12 10.13 -5.90
CA ALA A 51 1.05 9.48 -6.48
C ALA A 51 0.77 8.89 -7.87
N GLY A 52 1.63 9.21 -8.85
CA GLY A 52 1.62 8.60 -10.17
C GLY A 52 2.55 7.37 -10.24
N ASP A 53 2.12 6.34 -10.96
CA ASP A 53 2.86 5.09 -11.17
C ASP A 53 3.54 5.01 -12.55
N ALA A 54 3.35 6.02 -13.40
CA ALA A 54 3.98 6.12 -14.70
C ALA A 54 5.35 6.82 -14.61
N ALA A 55 6.30 6.38 -15.43
CA ALA A 55 7.57 7.08 -15.63
C ALA A 55 7.37 8.25 -16.59
N ILE A 56 7.29 9.48 -16.05
CA ILE A 56 6.99 10.70 -16.82
C ILE A 56 8.24 11.57 -16.96
N GLN A 57 8.44 12.16 -18.14
CA GLN A 57 9.46 13.20 -18.34
C GLN A 57 8.79 14.58 -18.29
N TYR A 58 9.11 15.36 -17.26
CA TYR A 58 8.64 16.74 -17.15
C TYR A 58 9.66 17.73 -17.70
N ARG A 59 9.15 18.83 -18.26
CA ARG A 59 9.94 19.99 -18.66
C ARG A 59 9.60 21.16 -17.75
N TYR A 60 10.52 21.51 -16.85
CA TYR A 60 10.30 22.58 -15.90
C TYR A 60 10.91 23.89 -16.41
N ARG A 61 10.10 24.95 -16.49
CA ARG A 61 10.58 26.27 -16.93
C ARG A 61 11.73 26.82 -16.07
N LYS A 62 11.69 26.58 -14.75
CA LYS A 62 12.67 27.13 -13.79
C LYS A 62 13.87 26.21 -13.49
N PHE A 63 13.77 24.92 -13.81
CA PHE A 63 14.82 23.93 -13.49
C PHE A 63 15.55 23.42 -14.74
N GLY A 64 15.29 23.99 -15.91
CA GLY A 64 15.84 23.49 -17.17
C GLY A 64 15.29 22.12 -17.55
N GLU A 65 15.85 21.53 -18.60
CA GLU A 65 15.55 20.14 -18.96
C GLU A 65 16.21 19.23 -17.92
N GLN A 66 15.39 18.59 -17.10
CA GLN A 66 15.85 17.59 -16.16
C GLN A 66 15.97 16.26 -16.91
N GLU A 67 17.19 15.72 -17.02
CA GLU A 67 17.43 14.48 -17.76
C GLU A 67 16.63 13.32 -17.16
N GLY A 68 15.99 12.53 -18.03
CA GLY A 68 15.32 11.28 -17.65
C GLY A 68 13.90 11.43 -17.10
N ARG A 69 13.23 10.28 -16.99
CA ARG A 69 11.88 10.14 -16.45
C ARG A 69 11.92 10.06 -14.92
N ALA A 70 10.81 10.44 -14.30
CA ALA A 70 10.61 10.43 -12.86
C ALA A 70 9.26 9.79 -12.51
N LEU A 71 9.16 9.25 -11.30
CA LEU A 71 7.86 9.11 -10.64
C LEU A 71 7.38 10.47 -10.15
N THR A 72 6.09 10.60 -9.92
CA THR A 72 5.49 11.87 -9.54
C THR A 72 4.72 11.73 -8.24
N LEU A 73 4.99 12.63 -7.31
CA LEU A 73 4.11 12.91 -6.18
C LEU A 73 3.57 14.31 -6.36
N THR A 74 2.27 14.48 -6.21
CA THR A 74 1.64 15.79 -6.16
C THR A 74 1.09 16.00 -4.76
N ILE A 75 1.40 17.16 -4.16
CA ILE A 75 0.98 17.56 -2.83
C ILE A 75 0.19 18.87 -2.96
N GLY A 76 -0.92 18.99 -2.23
CA GLY A 76 -1.71 20.20 -2.16
C GLY A 76 -0.90 21.38 -1.64
N ALA A 77 -1.05 22.55 -2.27
CA ALA A 77 -0.37 23.78 -1.86
C ALA A 77 -0.77 24.27 -0.45
N HIS A 78 -1.91 23.80 0.06
CA HIS A 78 -2.38 24.03 1.43
C HIS A 78 -1.79 23.03 2.44
N TRP A 79 -0.88 22.16 2.03
CA TRP A 79 -0.23 21.24 2.95
C TRP A 79 0.64 22.00 3.95
N GLU A 80 0.46 21.65 5.23
CA GLU A 80 1.29 22.11 6.34
C GLU A 80 1.53 20.93 7.30
N PRO A 81 2.72 20.84 7.93
CA PRO A 81 2.94 19.86 8.98
C PRO A 81 1.99 20.12 10.17
N PRO A 82 1.55 19.08 10.91
CA PRO A 82 2.07 17.70 10.89
C PRO A 82 1.38 16.76 9.88
N ASN A 83 0.58 17.26 8.93
CA ASN A 83 -0.17 16.43 7.98
C ASN A 83 0.77 15.44 7.23
N LEU A 84 0.42 14.15 7.26
CA LEU A 84 1.23 13.06 6.70
C LEU A 84 0.91 12.70 5.24
N THR A 85 0.10 13.50 4.55
CA THR A 85 -0.21 13.30 3.11
C THR A 85 1.05 13.00 2.27
N PRO A 86 2.19 13.73 2.40
CA PRO A 86 3.40 13.37 1.65
C PRO A 86 3.94 11.97 1.94
N ALA A 87 3.85 11.50 3.18
CA ALA A 87 4.24 10.13 3.54
C ALA A 87 3.26 9.10 2.97
N HIS A 88 1.95 9.38 3.01
CA HIS A 88 0.89 8.56 2.39
C HIS A 88 1.12 8.41 0.88
N GLU A 89 1.30 9.52 0.16
CA GLU A 89 1.56 9.48 -1.28
C GLU A 89 2.89 8.81 -1.62
N LEU A 90 3.93 9.01 -0.79
CA LEU A 90 5.19 8.29 -0.98
C LEU A 90 4.98 6.78 -0.81
N PHE A 91 4.17 6.32 0.15
CA PHE A 91 3.88 4.91 0.33
C PHE A 91 3.20 4.28 -0.90
N HIS A 92 2.32 5.01 -1.57
CA HIS A 92 1.76 4.54 -2.85
C HIS A 92 2.85 4.25 -3.89
N ALA A 93 3.90 5.06 -3.97
CA ALA A 93 5.03 4.77 -4.87
C ALA A 93 5.73 3.44 -4.51
N TYR A 94 5.83 3.08 -3.23
CA TYR A 94 6.29 1.74 -2.81
C TYR A 94 5.30 0.67 -3.27
N GLN A 95 4.01 0.82 -2.97
CA GLN A 95 2.98 -0.15 -3.37
C GLN A 95 3.02 -0.43 -4.88
N TYR A 96 3.10 0.63 -5.71
CA TYR A 96 3.19 0.51 -7.17
C TYR A 96 4.46 -0.20 -7.64
N GLY A 97 5.56 -0.06 -6.91
CA GLY A 97 6.80 -0.75 -7.22
C GLY A 97 6.72 -2.26 -7.00
N TYR A 98 5.93 -2.70 -6.01
CA TYR A 98 5.75 -4.12 -5.67
C TYR A 98 4.64 -4.79 -6.47
N THR A 99 3.55 -4.06 -6.77
CA THR A 99 2.40 -4.63 -7.48
C THR A 99 1.61 -3.60 -8.30
N PHE A 100 0.92 -4.07 -9.33
CA PHE A 100 -0.09 -3.38 -10.14
C PHE A 100 -1.47 -3.39 -9.48
N PHE A 101 -1.69 -4.11 -8.38
CA PHE A 101 -2.98 -4.05 -7.71
C PHE A 101 -3.21 -2.68 -7.05
N LYS A 102 -4.32 -2.03 -7.42
CA LYS A 102 -4.77 -0.72 -6.92
C LYS A 102 -6.17 -0.77 -6.30
N ASN A 103 -6.65 -1.96 -5.92
CA ASN A 103 -7.91 -2.10 -5.20
C ASN A 103 -7.87 -1.30 -3.88
N SER A 104 -8.86 -0.44 -3.66
CA SER A 104 -8.81 0.63 -2.64
C SER A 104 -8.64 0.15 -1.20
N TRP A 105 -9.24 -0.99 -0.84
CA TRP A 105 -9.13 -1.57 0.51
C TRP A 105 -7.67 -1.90 0.87
N PHE A 106 -6.87 -2.27 -0.13
CA PHE A 106 -5.44 -2.50 0.01
C PHE A 106 -4.67 -1.19 -0.17
N LEU A 107 -4.92 -0.47 -1.26
CA LEU A 107 -4.11 0.69 -1.63
C LEU A 107 -4.22 1.80 -0.57
N GLU A 108 -5.43 2.31 -0.35
CA GLU A 108 -5.71 3.39 0.61
C GLU A 108 -5.78 2.86 2.04
N GLY A 109 -6.37 1.68 2.25
CA GLY A 109 -6.54 1.11 3.58
C GLY A 109 -5.21 0.81 4.28
N LEU A 110 -4.25 0.19 3.58
CA LEU A 110 -2.93 -0.10 4.15
C LEU A 110 -2.12 1.20 4.34
N ALA A 111 -2.18 2.12 3.36
CA ALA A 111 -1.52 3.41 3.45
C ALA A 111 -1.99 4.20 4.68
N ARG A 112 -3.30 4.26 4.91
CA ARG A 112 -3.89 4.93 6.07
C ARG A 112 -3.56 4.24 7.39
N SER A 113 -3.44 2.91 7.40
CA SER A 113 -3.01 2.17 8.61
C SER A 113 -1.57 2.51 8.99
N LEU A 114 -0.67 2.63 7.99
CA LEU A 114 0.72 3.09 8.22
C LEU A 114 0.82 4.56 8.55
N GLU A 115 -0.05 5.40 7.98
CA GLU A 115 -0.16 6.81 8.35
C GLU A 115 -0.46 6.95 9.85
N ASN A 116 -1.50 6.26 10.35
CA ASN A 116 -1.82 6.25 11.77
C ASN A 116 -0.64 5.74 12.63
N ALA A 117 0.10 4.73 12.16
CA ALA A 117 1.30 4.25 12.85
C ALA A 117 2.42 5.31 12.90
N MET A 118 2.66 6.03 11.79
CA MET A 118 3.64 7.11 11.73
C MET A 118 3.25 8.34 12.56
N GLU A 119 1.95 8.58 12.80
CA GLU A 119 1.49 9.59 13.76
C GLU A 119 1.83 9.20 15.22
N GLY A 120 2.15 7.94 15.47
CA GLY A 120 2.41 7.42 16.82
C GLY A 120 1.13 7.30 17.65
N VAL A 121 -0.03 7.10 17.01
CA VAL A 121 -1.29 6.84 17.69
C VAL A 121 -1.58 5.34 17.76
N SER A 122 -2.22 4.91 18.84
CA SER A 122 -2.84 3.58 18.92
C SER A 122 -4.00 3.57 17.92
N GLY A 123 -3.77 3.07 16.71
CA GLY A 123 -4.79 3.01 15.67
C GLY A 123 -6.06 2.33 16.17
N ALA A 124 -7.22 2.87 15.80
CA ALA A 124 -8.47 2.14 15.96
C ALA A 124 -8.40 0.81 15.18
N GLU A 125 -9.05 -0.21 15.71
CA GLU A 125 -9.11 -1.55 15.13
C GLU A 125 -10.55 -2.04 15.12
N THR A 126 -10.88 -2.85 14.12
CA THR A 126 -12.08 -3.67 14.10
C THR A 126 -11.67 -5.13 14.02
N ALA A 127 -12.54 -6.04 14.46
CA ALA A 127 -12.31 -7.47 14.27
C ALA A 127 -12.08 -7.80 12.78
N LEU A 128 -11.26 -8.81 12.50
CA LEU A 128 -11.11 -9.34 11.16
C LEU A 128 -12.47 -9.90 10.65
N PRO A 129 -12.76 -9.82 9.34
CA PRO A 129 -13.96 -10.42 8.77
C PRO A 129 -14.09 -11.90 9.14
N LYS A 130 -15.29 -12.31 9.51
CA LYS A 130 -15.59 -13.68 9.97
C LYS A 130 -16.25 -14.55 8.90
N ASN A 131 -16.78 -13.93 7.84
CA ASN A 131 -17.49 -14.61 6.78
C ASN A 131 -17.33 -13.88 5.44
N VAL A 132 -17.75 -14.53 4.35
CA VAL A 132 -17.61 -14.02 2.99
C VAL A 132 -18.34 -12.68 2.81
N SER A 133 -19.50 -12.48 3.43
CA SER A 133 -20.24 -11.22 3.33
C SER A 133 -19.47 -10.05 3.93
N GLU A 134 -18.90 -10.22 5.12
CA GLU A 134 -18.04 -9.21 5.76
C GLU A 134 -16.77 -8.94 4.94
N TRP A 135 -16.16 -9.98 4.38
CA TRP A 135 -15.03 -9.83 3.46
C TRP A 135 -15.40 -9.02 2.22
N GLN A 136 -16.55 -9.31 1.61
CA GLN A 136 -17.05 -8.60 0.43
C GLN A 136 -17.36 -7.13 0.71
N LEU A 137 -17.83 -6.80 1.91
CA LEU A 137 -17.98 -5.41 2.35
C LEU A 137 -16.63 -4.74 2.50
N LEU A 138 -15.70 -5.37 3.21
CA LEU A 138 -14.35 -4.83 3.44
C LEU A 138 -13.61 -4.53 2.14
N VAL A 139 -13.63 -5.41 1.15
CA VAL A 139 -12.86 -5.21 -0.10
C VAL A 139 -13.44 -4.13 -1.02
N ARG A 140 -14.64 -3.62 -0.69
CA ARG A 140 -15.26 -2.44 -1.34
C ARG A 140 -14.90 -1.14 -0.63
N GLU A 141 -14.32 -1.21 0.56
CA GLU A 141 -13.88 -0.03 1.31
C GLU A 141 -12.67 0.64 0.66
N SER A 142 -12.44 1.88 1.07
CA SER A 142 -11.21 2.64 0.78
C SER A 142 -10.45 2.87 2.09
N TYR A 143 -10.36 4.11 2.56
CA TYR A 143 -9.76 4.46 3.86
C TYR A 143 -10.34 3.68 5.04
N GLY A 144 -11.61 3.27 5.00
CA GLY A 144 -12.25 2.48 6.06
C GLY A 144 -11.54 1.14 6.35
N ALA A 145 -10.89 0.54 5.35
CA ALA A 145 -10.18 -0.74 5.49
C ALA A 145 -8.95 -0.68 6.42
N HIS A 146 -8.48 0.52 6.79
CA HIS A 146 -7.33 0.68 7.69
C HIS A 146 -7.53 0.01 9.05
N LEU A 147 -8.77 -0.07 9.55
CA LEU A 147 -9.11 -0.70 10.83
C LEU A 147 -8.79 -2.20 10.83
N MET A 148 -9.06 -2.87 9.70
CA MET A 148 -8.71 -4.28 9.51
C MET A 148 -7.20 -4.47 9.39
N TRP A 149 -6.50 -3.62 8.62
CA TRP A 149 -5.05 -3.71 8.49
C TRP A 149 -4.32 -3.52 9.82
N SER A 150 -4.73 -2.54 10.62
CA SER A 150 -4.19 -2.31 11.96
C SER A 150 -4.40 -3.55 12.85
N ARG A 151 -5.62 -4.12 12.83
CA ARG A 151 -5.93 -5.36 13.56
C ARG A 151 -5.04 -6.51 13.14
N LEU A 152 -4.91 -6.72 11.83
CA LEU A 152 -4.15 -7.84 11.27
C LEU A 152 -2.66 -7.72 11.63
N MET A 153 -2.08 -6.52 11.48
CA MET A 153 -0.69 -6.25 11.89
C MET A 153 -0.46 -6.55 13.37
N ARG A 154 -1.37 -6.12 14.26
CA ARG A 154 -1.27 -6.42 15.69
C ARG A 154 -1.40 -7.92 15.99
N LEU A 155 -2.32 -8.62 15.33
CA LEU A 155 -2.51 -10.07 15.51
C LEU A 155 -1.32 -10.90 15.02
N CYS A 156 -0.60 -10.41 14.01
CA CYS A 156 0.58 -11.07 13.48
C CYS A 156 1.83 -10.92 14.37
N GLU A 157 1.83 -9.93 15.25
CA GLU A 157 2.92 -9.69 16.20
C GLU A 157 2.37 -9.43 17.62
N PRO A 158 1.73 -10.43 18.28
CA PRO A 158 0.97 -10.22 19.52
C PRO A 158 1.85 -9.79 20.71
N ALA A 159 3.15 -10.09 20.67
CA ALA A 159 4.11 -9.67 21.68
C ALA A 159 4.58 -8.21 21.50
N CYS A 160 4.30 -7.61 20.34
CA CYS A 160 4.67 -6.23 20.08
C CYS A 160 3.82 -5.27 20.92
N LYS A 161 4.51 -4.32 21.56
CA LYS A 161 3.89 -3.22 22.28
C LYS A 161 3.93 -2.00 21.37
N PRO A 162 2.77 -1.39 21.02
CA PRO A 162 2.74 -0.21 20.19
C PRO A 162 3.65 0.89 20.77
N VAL A 163 4.57 1.40 19.95
CA VAL A 163 5.41 2.53 20.31
C VAL A 163 4.70 3.80 19.86
N LEU A 164 4.16 4.55 20.82
CA LEU A 164 3.43 5.81 20.56
C LEU A 164 4.40 6.97 20.31
N LYS A 165 5.19 6.85 19.26
CA LYS A 165 6.16 7.88 18.83
C LYS A 165 6.12 7.99 17.31
N PRO A 166 6.15 9.21 16.75
CA PRO A 166 6.17 9.38 15.32
C PRO A 166 7.30 8.61 14.64
N PHE A 167 6.97 7.96 13.52
CA PHE A 167 7.89 7.14 12.73
C PHE A 167 8.61 6.01 13.50
N ALA A 168 8.07 5.56 14.64
CA ALA A 168 8.58 4.37 15.31
C ALA A 168 8.11 3.10 14.61
N LYS A 169 8.91 2.03 14.66
CA LYS A 169 8.56 0.73 14.07
C LYS A 169 7.16 0.28 14.50
N PRO A 170 6.23 0.04 13.56
CA PRO A 170 4.92 -0.48 13.90
C PRO A 170 4.98 -1.98 14.21
N CYS A 171 4.05 -2.42 15.05
CA CYS A 171 3.75 -3.84 15.16
C CYS A 171 3.30 -4.38 13.80
N GLY A 172 3.69 -5.60 13.46
CA GLY A 172 3.32 -6.22 12.19
C GLY A 172 4.08 -5.66 10.98
N ALA A 173 5.17 -4.91 11.18
CA ALA A 173 6.03 -4.45 10.08
C ALA A 173 6.44 -5.58 9.09
N PRO A 174 6.79 -6.81 9.53
CA PRO A 174 7.06 -7.92 8.61
C PRO A 174 5.88 -8.30 7.72
N LEU A 175 4.64 -8.16 8.21
CA LEU A 175 3.43 -8.47 7.45
C LEU A 175 3.26 -7.51 6.27
N VAL A 176 3.57 -6.22 6.44
CA VAL A 176 3.45 -5.20 5.38
C VAL A 176 4.31 -5.60 4.19
N LYS A 177 5.60 -5.88 4.44
CA LYS A 177 6.52 -6.34 3.41
C LYS A 177 6.07 -7.64 2.76
N ALA A 178 5.72 -8.64 3.57
CA ALA A 178 5.27 -9.93 3.07
C ALA A 178 4.00 -9.80 2.22
N THR A 179 3.11 -8.87 2.54
CA THR A 179 1.90 -8.57 1.76
C THR A 179 2.28 -8.02 0.39
N LEU A 180 3.13 -6.99 0.33
CA LEU A 180 3.57 -6.41 -0.93
C LEU A 180 4.28 -7.43 -1.84
N GLU A 181 5.17 -8.24 -1.28
CA GLU A 181 5.88 -9.30 -2.00
C GLU A 181 4.92 -10.39 -2.51
N ALA A 182 4.04 -10.90 -1.65
CA ALA A 182 3.09 -11.94 -2.03
C ALA A 182 2.08 -11.46 -3.08
N LEU A 183 1.67 -10.19 -3.03
CA LEU A 183 0.82 -9.59 -4.06
C LEU A 183 1.56 -9.46 -5.40
N GLY A 184 2.83 -9.08 -5.39
CA GLY A 184 3.68 -9.07 -6.60
C GLY A 184 3.83 -10.46 -7.23
N GLU A 185 3.98 -11.50 -6.41
CA GLU A 185 4.03 -12.89 -6.87
C GLU A 185 2.72 -13.35 -7.50
N VAL A 186 1.58 -13.09 -6.85
CA VAL A 186 0.27 -13.51 -7.36
C VAL A 186 -0.11 -12.71 -8.61
N GLN A 187 0.26 -11.43 -8.69
CA GLN A 187 0.10 -10.63 -9.90
C GLN A 187 0.72 -11.29 -11.12
N ALA A 188 1.90 -11.91 -11.02
CA ALA A 188 2.52 -12.60 -12.16
C ALA A 188 1.60 -13.71 -12.72
N THR A 189 0.83 -14.36 -11.85
CA THR A 189 -0.19 -15.33 -12.25
C THR A 189 -1.35 -14.64 -12.98
N VAL A 190 -1.87 -13.53 -12.44
CA VAL A 190 -2.96 -12.77 -13.08
C VAL A 190 -2.55 -12.25 -14.45
N THR A 191 -1.34 -11.69 -14.57
CA THR A 191 -0.77 -11.23 -15.84
C THR A 191 -0.83 -12.33 -16.89
N LYS A 192 -0.40 -13.54 -16.54
CA LYS A 192 -0.40 -14.70 -17.45
C LYS A 192 -1.81 -15.17 -17.78
N VAL A 193 -2.67 -15.32 -16.78
CA VAL A 193 -4.04 -15.86 -16.95
C VAL A 193 -4.90 -14.92 -17.80
N ARG A 194 -4.74 -13.61 -17.64
CA ARG A 194 -5.52 -12.60 -18.37
C ARG A 194 -4.83 -12.05 -19.61
N GLY A 195 -3.62 -12.49 -19.94
CA GLY A 195 -2.87 -12.02 -21.11
C GLY A 195 -2.50 -10.53 -21.04
N LEU A 196 -2.23 -10.02 -19.84
CA LEU A 196 -1.86 -8.61 -19.63
C LEU A 196 -0.37 -8.40 -19.94
N ASN A 197 0.00 -7.15 -20.26
CA ASN A 197 1.41 -6.79 -20.42
C ASN A 197 2.09 -6.79 -19.03
N PRO A 198 3.14 -7.59 -18.79
CA PRO A 198 3.83 -7.66 -17.50
C PRO A 198 4.52 -6.36 -17.08
N ALA A 199 4.74 -5.43 -18.00
CA ALA A 199 5.38 -4.15 -17.73
C ALA A 199 4.37 -3.00 -17.53
N ASP A 200 3.11 -3.18 -17.94
CA ASP A 200 2.13 -2.09 -17.97
C ASP A 200 0.69 -2.63 -17.96
N TRP A 201 0.04 -2.59 -16.80
CA TRP A 201 -1.38 -2.92 -16.68
C TRP A 201 -2.24 -1.68 -16.94
N PRO A 202 -3.30 -1.78 -17.76
CA PRO A 202 -4.34 -0.75 -17.83
C PRO A 202 -4.91 -0.42 -16.44
N GLU A 203 -5.20 0.85 -16.16
CA GLU A 203 -5.65 1.32 -14.82
C GLU A 203 -6.93 0.61 -14.33
N ASP A 204 -7.83 0.25 -15.25
CA ASP A 204 -9.04 -0.51 -14.94
C ASP A 204 -8.74 -1.96 -14.53
N GLU A 205 -7.72 -2.60 -15.14
CA GLU A 205 -7.22 -3.91 -14.70
C GLU A 205 -6.51 -3.84 -13.34
N GLN A 206 -5.78 -2.76 -13.07
CA GLN A 206 -5.14 -2.53 -11.77
C GLN A 206 -6.17 -2.46 -10.63
N ARG A 207 -7.36 -1.91 -10.90
CA ARG A 207 -8.46 -1.73 -9.92
C ARG A 207 -9.55 -2.79 -10.01
N ASN A 208 -9.40 -3.78 -10.89
CA ASN A 208 -10.46 -4.72 -11.20
C ASN A 208 -10.87 -5.54 -9.95
N VAL A 209 -12.16 -5.63 -9.68
CA VAL A 209 -12.70 -6.44 -8.56
C VAL A 209 -12.39 -7.93 -8.73
N ALA A 210 -12.15 -8.39 -9.97
CA ALA A 210 -11.69 -9.73 -10.24
C ALA A 210 -10.29 -10.03 -9.65
N ASN A 211 -9.55 -9.01 -9.20
CA ASN A 211 -8.27 -9.19 -8.49
C ASN A 211 -8.48 -9.71 -7.06
N VAL A 212 -9.65 -9.50 -6.45
CA VAL A 212 -9.88 -9.80 -5.02
C VAL A 212 -9.57 -11.26 -4.64
N PRO A 213 -9.98 -12.30 -5.39
CA PRO A 213 -9.62 -13.68 -5.06
C PRO A 213 -8.10 -13.93 -5.07
N TYR A 214 -7.40 -13.33 -6.03
CA TYR A 214 -5.93 -13.37 -6.11
C TYR A 214 -5.27 -12.63 -4.96
N MET A 215 -5.80 -11.47 -4.59
CA MET A 215 -5.29 -10.71 -3.45
C MET A 215 -5.54 -11.44 -2.12
N ALA A 216 -6.66 -12.15 -1.97
CA ALA A 216 -6.91 -13.02 -0.82
C ALA A 216 -5.89 -14.16 -0.72
N GLN A 217 -5.53 -14.77 -1.86
CA GLN A 217 -4.44 -15.75 -1.93
C GLN A 217 -3.10 -15.15 -1.49
N GLY A 218 -2.75 -13.98 -2.02
CA GLY A 218 -1.51 -13.27 -1.67
C GLY A 218 -1.46 -12.91 -0.18
N LEU A 219 -2.55 -12.37 0.37
CA LEU A 219 -2.65 -12.04 1.79
C LEU A 219 -2.51 -13.28 2.68
N ARG A 220 -3.11 -14.41 2.31
CA ARG A 220 -2.93 -15.68 3.04
C ARG A 220 -1.46 -16.12 3.04
N SER A 221 -0.78 -16.04 1.90
CA SER A 221 0.65 -16.34 1.82
C SER A 221 1.49 -15.38 2.65
N ALA A 222 1.15 -14.09 2.70
CA ALA A 222 1.82 -13.11 3.54
C ALA A 222 1.65 -13.42 5.03
N ILE A 223 0.43 -13.74 5.47
CA ILE A 223 0.13 -14.15 6.85
C ILE A 223 0.96 -15.38 7.22
N ALA A 224 1.02 -16.37 6.33
CA ALA A 224 1.78 -17.59 6.56
C ALA A 224 3.28 -17.35 6.75
N ARG A 225 3.85 -16.35 6.06
CA ARG A 225 5.28 -15.99 6.11
C ARG A 225 5.64 -15.11 7.31
N ALA A 226 4.76 -14.18 7.68
CA ALA A 226 5.11 -13.08 8.57
C ALA A 226 4.53 -13.19 9.98
N CYS A 227 3.41 -13.89 10.18
CA CYS A 227 2.71 -13.88 11.45
C CYS A 227 3.25 -14.96 12.40
N ALA A 228 3.55 -14.55 13.63
CA ALA A 228 4.14 -15.42 14.64
C ALA A 228 3.16 -16.53 15.08
N ALA A 229 3.73 -17.67 15.50
CA ALA A 229 3.00 -18.74 16.17
C ALA A 229 3.13 -18.60 17.71
N PRO A 230 2.12 -19.01 18.51
CA PRO A 230 0.82 -19.53 18.08
C PRO A 230 -0.10 -18.41 17.58
N ARG A 231 -0.92 -18.71 16.57
CA ARG A 231 -1.89 -17.76 16.01
C ARG A 231 -3.14 -17.70 16.87
N SER A 232 -3.71 -16.51 17.06
CA SER A 232 -5.01 -16.34 17.72
C SER A 232 -6.12 -17.06 16.95
N GLU A 233 -7.22 -17.38 17.63
CA GLU A 233 -8.41 -17.96 17.00
C GLU A 233 -8.94 -17.07 15.86
N GLU A 234 -9.03 -15.76 16.10
CA GLU A 234 -9.44 -14.76 15.09
C GLU A 234 -8.57 -14.81 13.83
N LEU A 235 -7.24 -14.93 13.97
CA LEU A 235 -6.33 -15.02 12.82
C LEU A 235 -6.53 -16.34 12.06
N GLN A 236 -6.72 -17.45 12.78
CA GLN A 236 -6.97 -18.75 12.17
C GLN A 236 -8.32 -18.80 11.42
N GLU A 237 -9.36 -18.18 11.97
CA GLU A 237 -10.66 -18.02 11.30
C GLU A 237 -10.54 -17.18 10.04
N PHE A 238 -9.82 -16.06 10.12
CA PHE A 238 -9.59 -15.20 8.96
C PHE A 238 -8.81 -15.91 7.85
N GLU A 239 -7.79 -16.70 8.19
CA GLU A 239 -7.07 -17.51 7.19
C GLU A 239 -7.98 -18.53 6.49
N ARG A 240 -8.89 -19.18 7.22
CA ARG A 240 -9.90 -20.08 6.63
C ARG A 240 -10.86 -19.32 5.72
N LEU A 241 -11.28 -18.11 6.12
CA LEU A 241 -12.09 -17.25 5.28
C LEU A 241 -11.37 -16.85 3.99
N LEU A 242 -10.07 -16.52 4.05
CA LEU A 242 -9.30 -16.18 2.85
C LEU A 242 -9.26 -17.34 1.85
N VAL A 243 -9.24 -18.60 2.30
CA VAL A 243 -9.39 -19.78 1.41
C VAL A 243 -10.75 -19.74 0.71
N GLN A 244 -11.85 -19.57 1.44
CA GLN A 244 -13.19 -19.50 0.86
C GLN A 244 -13.32 -18.33 -0.12
N ALA A 245 -12.70 -17.19 0.18
CA ALA A 245 -12.70 -16.01 -0.68
C ALA A 245 -11.94 -16.21 -2.00
N THR A 246 -11.00 -17.17 -2.06
CA THR A 246 -10.35 -17.54 -3.34
C THR A 246 -11.25 -18.36 -4.26
N GLU A 247 -12.26 -19.02 -3.70
CA GLU A 247 -13.18 -19.93 -4.41
C GLU A 247 -14.54 -19.29 -4.68
N ALA A 248 -14.84 -18.16 -4.03
CA ALA A 248 -16.10 -17.45 -4.16
C ALA A 248 -16.30 -16.87 -5.57
N PRO A 249 -17.55 -16.80 -6.08
CA PRO A 249 -17.85 -16.14 -7.33
C PRO A 249 -17.34 -14.70 -7.34
N ALA A 250 -16.91 -14.22 -8.51
CA ALA A 250 -16.43 -12.85 -8.67
C ALA A 250 -17.47 -11.85 -8.15
N LEU A 251 -17.00 -10.87 -7.37
CA LEU A 251 -17.82 -9.76 -6.93
C LEU A 251 -18.44 -9.05 -8.14
N GLU A 252 -19.77 -8.95 -8.16
CA GLU A 252 -20.45 -8.12 -9.15
C GLU A 252 -19.97 -6.66 -9.03
N LYS A 253 -19.69 -6.01 -10.17
CA LYS A 253 -19.39 -4.58 -10.20
C LYS A 253 -20.53 -3.85 -9.48
N PRO A 254 -20.25 -2.94 -8.53
CA PRO A 254 -21.30 -2.06 -8.02
C PRO A 254 -21.90 -1.30 -9.20
N ARG A 255 -23.24 -1.31 -9.29
CA ARG A 255 -23.99 -0.56 -10.29
C ARG A 255 -23.84 0.94 -10.08
#